data_AF-A0A556MH88-F1
#
_entry.id   AF-A0A556MH88-F1
#
_cell.length_a   1.000
_cell.length_b   1.000
_cell.length_c   1.000
_cell.angle_alpha   90.00
_cell.angle_beta   90.00
_cell.angle_gamma   90.00
#
_symmetry.space_group_name_H-M   'P 1'
#
loop_
_entity.id
_entity.type
_entity.pdbx_description
1 polymer ?
#
loop_
_entity_poly.entity_id
_entity_poly.type
_entity_poly.pdbx_seq_one_letter_code
_entity_poly.pdbx_strand_id
1 'polypeptide(L)'
;MNYKVKLADGTTHLIEITTGYFKNWRVWKVRINGKAAMLYKLGSEWMQRNEDYLDSYTLKAIGEFIDTMILPPGNTASLAS
;
A
#
# COMPACT_ATOMS: atom_id res chain seq x y z
N MET A 1 -9.93 7.09 -0.35
CA MET A 1 -9.20 8.33 -0.70
C MET A 1 -8.40 8.09 -1.97
N ASN A 2 -8.29 9.09 -2.84
CA ASN A 2 -7.57 8.99 -4.12
C ASN A 2 -6.17 9.56 -4.00
N TYR A 3 -5.17 8.80 -4.44
CA TYR A 3 -3.75 9.12 -4.37
C TYR A 3 -3.11 8.95 -5.74
N LYS A 4 -2.05 9.71 -6.01
CA LYS A 4 -1.23 9.54 -7.21
C LYS A 4 0.02 8.76 -6.82
N VAL A 5 0.25 7.62 -7.46
CA VAL A 5 1.46 6.82 -7.26
C VAL A 5 2.20 6.69 -8.59
N LYS A 6 3.51 6.90 -8.55
CA LYS A 6 4.39 6.67 -9.69
C LYS A 6 4.84 5.21 -9.65
N LEU A 7 4.56 4.46 -10.71
CA LEU A 7 4.97 3.07 -10.84
C LEU A 7 6.38 2.95 -11.43
N ALA A 8 6.96 1.74 -11.37
CA ALA A 8 8.31 1.43 -11.86
C ALA A 8 8.49 1.75 -13.35
N ASP A 9 7.42 1.62 -14.14
CA ASP A 9 7.40 1.93 -15.58
C ASP A 9 7.43 3.45 -15.87
N GLY A 10 7.48 4.29 -14.84
CA GLY A 10 7.55 5.74 -14.93
C GLY A 10 6.18 6.42 -15.06
N THR A 11 5.10 5.65 -15.16
CA THR A 11 3.74 6.19 -15.30
C THR A 11 3.17 6.59 -13.94
N THR A 12 2.28 7.59 -13.94
CA THR A 12 1.55 8.01 -12.74
C THR A 12 0.15 7.45 -12.79
N HIS A 13 -0.19 6.60 -11.82
CA HIS A 13 -1.52 6.03 -11.69
C HIS A 13 -2.29 6.69 -10.56
N LEU A 14 -3.57 6.95 -10.82
CA LEU A 14 -4.52 7.27 -9.77
C LEU A 14 -4.89 5.96 -9.08
N ILE A 15 -4.60 5.89 -7.78
CA ILE A 15 -4.96 4.76 -6.94
C ILE A 15 -5.99 5.20 -5.91
N GLU A 16 -7.01 4.39 -5.72
CA GLU A 16 -7.98 4.60 -4.65
C GLU A 16 -7.65 3.63 -3.51
N ILE A 17 -7.37 4.17 -2.32
CA ILE A 17 -7.12 3.38 -1.12
C ILE A 17 -8.27 3.56 -0.15
N THR A 18 -8.85 2.44 0.26
CA THR A 18 -9.87 2.39 1.30
C THR A 18 -9.46 1.40 2.37
N THR A 19 -9.50 1.83 3.62
CA THR A 19 -9.24 0.97 4.78
C THR A 19 -10.48 0.17 5.15
N GLY A 20 -10.30 -1.03 5.65
CA GLY A 20 -11.39 -1.84 6.18
C GLY A 20 -10.88 -2.98 7.04
N TYR A 21 -11.81 -3.84 7.44
CA TYR A 21 -11.51 -5.07 8.15
C TYR A 21 -12.02 -6.26 7.34
N PHE A 22 -11.21 -7.31 7.27
CA PHE A 22 -11.63 -8.61 6.77
C PHE A 22 -11.42 -9.64 7.86
N LYS A 23 -12.51 -10.24 8.36
CA LYS A 23 -12.51 -10.97 9.64
C LYS A 23 -11.93 -10.07 10.73
N ASN A 24 -10.82 -10.47 11.35
CA ASN A 24 -10.13 -9.72 12.41
C ASN A 24 -8.88 -8.97 11.90
N TRP A 25 -8.67 -8.94 10.59
CA TRP A 25 -7.45 -8.39 9.98
C TRP A 25 -7.75 -7.02 9.40
N ARG A 26 -6.91 -6.04 9.71
CA ARG A 26 -6.94 -4.74 9.02
C ARG A 26 -6.46 -4.95 7.59
N VAL A 27 -7.25 -4.49 6.63
CA VAL A 27 -6.96 -4.62 5.21
C VAL A 27 -7.10 -3.28 4.49
N TRP A 28 -6.38 -3.16 3.39
CA TRP A 28 -6.41 -2.00 2.51
C TRP A 28 -6.85 -2.45 1.14
N LYS A 29 -8.02 -1.97 0.72
CA LYS A 29 -8.50 -2.15 -0.64
C LYS A 29 -7.86 -1.07 -1.50
N VAL A 30 -7.09 -1.49 -2.49
CA VAL A 30 -6.39 -0.61 -3.42
C VAL A 30 -6.97 -0.85 -4.81
N ARG A 31 -7.50 0.20 -5.44
CA ARG A 31 -8.00 0.13 -6.82
C ARG A 31 -7.08 0.91 -7.75
N ILE A 32 -6.58 0.23 -8.78
CA ILE A 32 -5.66 0.75 -9.78
C ILE A 32 -6.19 0.35 -11.16
N ASN A 33 -6.35 1.30 -12.07
CA ASN A 33 -6.82 1.05 -13.44
C ASN A 33 -8.12 0.20 -13.50
N GLY A 34 -9.07 0.48 -12.61
CA GLY A 34 -10.35 -0.22 -12.52
C GLY A 34 -10.31 -1.59 -11.83
N LYS A 35 -9.13 -2.15 -11.56
CA LYS A 35 -8.95 -3.41 -10.84
C LYS A 35 -8.69 -3.17 -9.37
N ALA A 36 -9.18 -4.06 -8.51
CA ALA A 36 -9.05 -3.94 -7.06
C ALA A 36 -8.19 -5.08 -6.48
N ALA A 37 -7.18 -4.70 -5.70
CA ALA A 37 -6.37 -5.59 -4.87
C ALA A 37 -6.72 -5.39 -3.40
N MET A 38 -6.65 -6.47 -2.61
CA MET A 38 -6.77 -6.41 -1.17
C MET A 38 -5.41 -6.69 -0.55
N LEU A 39 -4.87 -5.68 0.12
CA LEU A 39 -3.58 -5.73 0.77
C LEU A 39 -3.74 -5.92 2.27
N TYR A 40 -2.81 -6.64 2.86
CA TYR A 40 -2.64 -6.77 4.30
C TYR A 40 -1.17 -6.81 4.63
N LYS A 41 -0.84 -6.40 5.86
CA LYS A 41 0.52 -6.41 6.36
C LYS A 41 0.71 -7.59 7.31
N LEU A 42 1.72 -8.41 7.07
CA LEU A 42 2.11 -9.53 7.91
C LEU A 42 3.51 -9.27 8.46
N GLY A 43 3.59 -8.88 9.73
CA GLY A 43 4.84 -8.37 10.31
C GLY A 43 5.32 -7.10 9.59
N SER A 44 6.47 -7.19 8.93
CA SER A 44 7.06 -6.09 8.14
C SER A 44 6.75 -6.18 6.65
N GLU A 45 6.10 -7.25 6.20
CA GLU A 45 5.89 -7.51 4.78
C GLU A 45 4.46 -7.17 4.35
N TRP A 46 4.35 -6.61 3.15
CA TRP A 46 3.07 -6.35 2.49
C TRP A 46 2.71 -7.53 1.59
N MET A 47 1.49 -8.02 1.75
CA MET A 47 0.95 -9.13 0.98
C MET A 47 -0.34 -8.72 0.29
N GLN A 48 -0.63 -9.37 -0.84
CA GLN A 48 -1.91 -9.28 -1.52
C GLN A 48 -2.69 -10.58 -1.34
N ARG A 49 -4.00 -10.49 -1.14
CA ARG A 49 -4.86 -11.66 -1.01
C ARG A 49 -5.27 -12.26 -2.36
N ASN A 50 -5.40 -11.44 -3.39
CA ASN A 50 -5.73 -11.90 -4.73
C ASN A 50 -4.41 -12.29 -5.38
N GLU A 51 -4.24 -13.55 -5.76
CA GLU A 51 -2.99 -14.06 -6.33
C GLU A 51 -2.57 -13.19 -7.54
N ASP A 52 -1.40 -12.57 -7.39
CA ASP A 52 -0.54 -12.01 -8.43
C ASP A 52 -1.06 -10.86 -9.31
N TYR A 53 -1.99 -10.02 -8.82
CA TYR A 53 -2.36 -8.84 -9.60
C TYR A 53 -1.30 -7.73 -9.57
N LEU A 54 -0.71 -7.48 -8.40
CA LEU A 54 0.39 -6.53 -8.26
C LEU A 54 1.70 -7.30 -8.30
N ASP A 55 2.64 -6.86 -9.14
CA ASP A 55 4.01 -7.34 -9.05
C ASP A 55 4.65 -6.91 -7.73
N SER A 56 5.72 -7.60 -7.32
CA SER A 56 6.37 -7.39 -6.03
C SER A 56 6.86 -5.95 -5.82
N TYR A 57 7.27 -5.26 -6.89
CA TYR A 57 7.72 -3.87 -6.79
C TYR A 57 6.54 -2.94 -6.52
N THR A 58 5.46 -3.08 -7.28
CA THR A 58 4.23 -2.28 -7.10
C THR A 58 3.59 -2.52 -5.74
N LEU A 59 3.53 -3.78 -5.30
CA LEU A 59 3.03 -4.16 -3.97
C LEU A 59 3.82 -3.48 -2.86
N LYS A 60 5.16 -3.52 -2.95
CA LYS A 60 6.04 -2.87 -1.97
C LYS A 60 5.86 -1.36 -1.96
N ALA A 61 5.85 -0.70 -3.12
CA ALA A 61 5.72 0.75 -3.22
C ALA A 61 4.38 1.25 -2.64
N ILE A 62 3.28 0.57 -2.93
CA ILE A 62 1.96 0.91 -2.36
C ILE A 62 1.94 0.64 -0.85
N GLY A 63 2.54 -0.45 -0.41
CA GLY A 63 2.65 -0.78 1.01
C GLY A 63 3.41 0.27 1.81
N GLU A 64 4.58 0.68 1.33
CA GLU A 64 5.38 1.77 1.93
C GLU A 64 4.61 3.08 1.96
N PHE A 65 3.88 3.41 0.88
CA PHE A 65 3.01 4.57 0.86
C PHE A 65 1.91 4.47 1.93
N ILE A 66 1.28 3.31 2.09
CA ILE A 66 0.29 3.08 3.14
C ILE A 66 0.90 3.23 4.54
N ASP A 67 2.12 2.75 4.76
CA ASP A 67 2.83 2.93 6.03
C ASP A 67 3.02 4.43 6.37
N THR A 68 3.37 5.26 5.38
CA THR A 68 3.46 6.72 5.59
C THR A 68 2.12 7.39 5.92
N MET A 69 0.99 6.81 5.49
CA MET A 69 -0.35 7.31 5.83
C MET A 69 -0.84 6.86 7.22
N ILE A 70 -0.39 5.71 7.70
CA ILE A 70 -0.79 5.15 9.00
C ILE A 70 0.04 5.75 10.13
N LEU A 71 1.31 6.07 9.86
CA LEU A 71 2.16 6.72 10.84
C LEU A 71 1.74 8.20 10.99
N PRO A 72 1.49 8.70 12.22
CA PRO A 72 1.34 10.13 12.43
C PRO A 72 2.64 10.85 12.03
N PRO A 73 2.60 12.12 11.58
CA PRO A 73 3.79 12.93 11.34
C PRO A 73 4.48 13.18 12.69
N GLY A 74 5.36 12.29 13.09
CA GLY A 74 5.95 12.31 14.42
C GLY A 74 6.76 11.06 14.74
N ASN A 75 7.73 10.74 13.89
CA ASN A 75 9.01 10.12 14.28
C ASN A 75 9.89 9.91 13.03
N THR A 76 10.52 10.98 12.58
CA THR A 76 11.89 10.87 12.07
C THR A 76 12.75 10.42 13.24
N ALA A 77 12.80 9.11 13.49
CA ALA A 77 13.75 8.54 14.42
C ALA A 77 15.15 8.80 13.86
N SER A 78 15.93 9.57 14.62
CA SER A 78 17.37 9.73 14.49
C SER A 78 18.05 8.42 14.09
N LEU A 79 18.75 8.45 12.96
CA LEU A 79 19.96 7.65 12.75
C LEU A 79 21.00 8.58 12.12
N ALA A 80 21.43 9.55 12.93
CA ALA A 80 22.81 9.98 12.91
C ALA A 80 23.53 9.16 13.99
N SER A 81 24.46 8.32 13.57
CA SER A 81 25.59 7.83 14.35
C SER A 81 26.70 7.49 13.38
#